data_AF-A0A183CEB7-F1
#
_entry.id   AF-A0A183CEB7-F1
#
_cell.length_a   1.000
_cell.length_b   1.000
_cell.length_c   1.000
_cell.angle_alpha   90.00
_cell.angle_beta   90.00
_cell.angle_gamma   90.00
#
_symmetry.space_group_name_H-M   'P 1'
#
loop_
_entity.id
_entity.type
_entity.pdbx_description
1 polymer ?
#
loop_
_entity_poly.entity_id
_entity_poly.type
_entity_poly.pdbx_seq_one_letter_code
_entity_poly.pdbx_strand_id
1 'polypeptide(L)'
;MINVVPLADAHELMELANAIQSARDFVKAQAVGKLEVIAEQMEFLRKVYYLYRQCAGGEALRRFFSLISPEEWGGERALERRSMQFLGAYRLEFDQTWSRQDANEAPNSNRKTQILGQIDKFLVPSLPSDVPP
;
A
#
# COMPACT_ATOMS: atom_id res chain seq x y z
N MET A 1 -46.67 -40.54 9.40
CA MET A 1 -45.24 -40.80 9.67
C MET A 1 -44.59 -39.47 9.99
N ILE A 2 -44.22 -39.25 11.25
CA ILE A 2 -43.53 -38.04 11.70
C ILE A 2 -42.04 -38.28 11.43
N ASN A 3 -41.43 -37.47 10.58
CA ASN A 3 -40.00 -37.53 10.31
C ASN A 3 -39.29 -36.91 11.52
N VAL A 4 -38.93 -37.75 12.49
CA VAL A 4 -38.04 -37.36 13.58
C VAL A 4 -36.64 -37.26 12.99
N VAL A 5 -36.24 -36.03 12.65
CA VAL A 5 -34.84 -35.67 12.47
C VAL A 5 -34.11 -36.18 13.72
N PRO A 6 -33.07 -37.05 13.58
CA PRO A 6 -32.31 -37.51 14.73
C PRO A 6 -31.82 -36.27 15.49
N LEU A 7 -32.06 -36.24 16.80
CA LEU A 7 -31.53 -35.19 17.66
C LEU A 7 -30.01 -35.25 17.50
N ALA A 8 -29.41 -34.27 16.83
CA ALA A 8 -27.96 -34.17 16.70
C ALA A 8 -27.36 -34.39 18.08
N ASP A 9 -26.40 -35.31 18.18
CA ASP A 9 -25.85 -35.66 19.48
C ASP A 9 -25.08 -34.45 20.06
N ALA A 10 -24.90 -34.44 21.38
CA ALA A 10 -24.23 -33.31 22.04
C ALA A 10 -22.78 -33.11 21.54
N HIS A 11 -22.16 -34.15 20.97
CA HIS A 11 -20.81 -34.11 20.43
C HIS A 11 -20.79 -33.43 19.05
N GLU A 12 -21.71 -33.79 18.15
CA GLU A 12 -21.88 -33.16 16.83
C GLU A 12 -22.19 -31.66 16.93
N LEU A 13 -23.00 -31.25 17.91
CA LEU A 13 -23.27 -29.84 18.17
C LEU A 13 -22.03 -29.09 18.69
N MET A 14 -21.20 -29.76 19.48
CA MET A 14 -19.96 -29.19 20.00
C MET A 14 -18.90 -29.08 18.90
N GLU A 15 -18.81 -30.06 18.00
CA GLU A 15 -17.98 -29.99 16.79
C GLU A 15 -18.40 -28.85 15.88
N LEU A 16 -19.69 -28.68 15.63
CA LEU A 16 -20.22 -27.57 14.83
C LEU A 16 -19.93 -26.22 15.50
N ALA A 17 -20.14 -26.10 16.81
CA ALA A 17 -19.84 -24.87 17.55
C ALA A 17 -18.34 -24.53 17.46
N ASN A 18 -17.46 -25.53 17.58
CA ASN A 18 -16.02 -25.35 17.47
C ASN A 18 -15.60 -24.97 16.03
N ALA A 19 -16.23 -25.56 15.02
CA ALA A 19 -16.00 -25.22 13.62
C ALA A 19 -16.46 -23.79 13.29
N ILE A 20 -17.63 -23.37 13.77
CA ILE A 20 -18.13 -21.99 13.60
C ILE A 20 -17.22 -20.99 14.31
N GLN A 21 -16.77 -21.30 15.53
CA GLN A 21 -15.85 -20.44 16.27
C GLN A 21 -14.51 -20.31 15.54
N SER A 22 -13.95 -21.42 15.06
CA SER A 22 -12.71 -21.45 14.29
C SER A 22 -12.83 -20.66 12.97
N ALA A 23 -13.95 -20.83 12.25
CA ALA A 23 -14.23 -20.09 11.03
C ALA A 23 -14.34 -18.58 11.28
N ARG A 24 -14.97 -18.18 12.40
CA ARG A 24 -15.06 -16.78 12.82
C ARG A 24 -13.69 -16.19 13.13
N ASP A 25 -12.86 -16.92 13.87
CA ASP A 25 -11.52 -16.47 14.22
C ASP A 25 -10.62 -16.35 12.99
N PHE A 26 -10.77 -17.26 12.03
CA PHE A 26 -10.09 -17.19 10.73
C PHE A 26 -10.49 -15.94 9.94
N VAL A 27 -11.79 -15.68 9.77
CA VAL A 27 -12.27 -14.49 9.04
C VAL A 27 -11.82 -13.21 9.74
N LYS A 28 -11.84 -13.18 11.08
CA LYS A 28 -11.36 -12.02 11.85
C LYS A 28 -9.86 -11.79 11.64
N ALA A 29 -9.04 -12.84 11.75
CA ALA A 29 -7.61 -12.75 11.53
C ALA A 29 -7.29 -12.31 10.09
N GLN A 30 -8.02 -12.83 9.11
CA GLN A 30 -7.87 -12.44 7.71
C GLN A 30 -8.25 -10.98 7.47
N ALA A 31 -9.38 -10.52 8.03
CA ALA A 31 -9.82 -9.14 7.90
C ALA A 31 -8.82 -8.16 8.53
N VAL A 32 -8.31 -8.46 9.73
CA VAL A 32 -7.30 -7.64 10.40
C VAL A 32 -6.01 -7.59 9.60
N GLY A 33 -5.47 -8.75 9.19
CA GLY A 33 -4.23 -8.78 8.39
C GLY A 33 -4.36 -8.04 7.05
N LYS A 34 -5.53 -8.10 6.40
CA LYS A 34 -5.80 -7.33 5.18
C LYS A 34 -5.86 -5.82 5.45
N LEU A 35 -6.49 -5.40 6.53
CA LEU A 35 -6.55 -3.98 6.92
C LEU A 35 -5.17 -3.43 7.29
N GLU A 36 -4.32 -4.22 7.96
CA GLU A 36 -2.93 -3.86 8.23
C GLU A 36 -2.15 -3.62 6.93
N VAL A 37 -2.25 -4.54 5.97
CA VAL A 37 -1.61 -4.39 4.66
C VAL A 37 -2.15 -3.17 3.90
N ILE A 38 -3.47 -2.92 3.92
CA ILE A 38 -4.06 -1.74 3.29
C ILE A 38 -3.57 -0.45 3.97
N ALA A 39 -3.45 -0.43 5.30
CA ALA A 39 -2.93 0.73 6.03
C ALA A 39 -1.47 1.03 5.66
N GLU A 40 -0.62 0.00 5.59
CA GLU A 40 0.76 0.12 5.13
C GLU A 40 0.83 0.62 3.68
N GLN A 41 -0.04 0.11 2.80
CA GLN A 41 -0.15 0.58 1.42
C GLN A 41 -0.59 2.05 1.33
N MET A 42 -1.54 2.49 2.15
CA MET A 42 -1.98 3.88 2.17
C MET A 42 -0.86 4.82 2.62
N GLU A 43 -0.06 4.40 3.62
CA GLU A 43 1.11 5.15 4.06
C GLU A 43 2.21 5.19 2.98
N PHE A 44 2.40 4.09 2.24
CA PHE A 44 3.36 4.00 1.15
C PHE A 44 2.92 4.74 -0.12
N LEU A 45 1.61 4.83 -0.38
CA LEU A 45 1.02 5.60 -1.48
C LEU A 45 1.18 7.11 -1.28
N ARG A 46 1.62 7.57 -0.10
CA ARG A 46 1.93 8.96 0.17
C ARG A 46 2.97 9.46 -0.83
N LYS A 47 2.53 10.34 -1.72
CA LYS A 47 3.32 10.80 -2.87
C LYS A 47 4.32 11.86 -2.42
N VAL A 48 5.57 11.66 -2.84
CA VAL A 48 6.61 12.68 -2.77
C VAL A 48 6.46 13.58 -3.99
N TYR A 49 6.53 14.87 -3.75
CA TYR A 49 6.51 15.91 -4.78
C TYR A 49 7.85 16.63 -4.80
N TYR A 50 8.44 16.73 -5.98
CA TYR A 50 9.71 17.39 -6.21
C TYR A 50 9.46 18.79 -6.73
N LEU A 51 9.98 19.80 -6.04
CA LEU A 51 9.87 21.19 -6.45
C LEU A 51 11.04 21.55 -7.37
N TYR A 52 10.71 22.05 -8.55
CA TYR A 52 11.67 22.52 -9.54
C TYR A 52 11.48 24.01 -9.81
N ARG A 53 12.57 24.65 -10.24
CA ARG A 53 12.59 25.98 -10.82
C ARG A 53 13.04 25.84 -12.27
N GLN A 54 12.21 26.26 -13.21
CA GLN A 54 12.62 26.41 -14.60
C GLN A 54 13.30 27.76 -14.78
N CYS A 55 14.47 27.77 -15.38
CA CYS A 55 15.18 28.97 -15.82
C CYS A 55 15.12 29.06 -17.34
N ALA A 56 15.07 30.25 -17.92
CA ALA A 56 15.20 30.47 -19.34
C ALA A 56 16.07 31.71 -19.54
N GLY A 57 17.15 31.60 -20.33
CA GLY A 57 18.06 32.73 -20.57
C GLY A 57 18.79 33.27 -19.32
N GLY A 58 18.93 32.47 -18.26
CA GLY A 58 19.56 32.89 -17.00
C GLY A 58 18.59 33.42 -15.94
N GLU A 59 17.32 33.64 -16.28
CA GLU A 59 16.29 34.09 -15.34
C GLU A 59 15.32 32.98 -14.94
N ALA A 60 14.82 33.02 -13.70
CA ALA A 60 13.87 32.05 -13.19
C ALA A 60 12.46 32.31 -13.75
N LEU A 61 12.02 31.47 -14.69
CA LEU A 61 10.73 31.59 -15.37
C LEU A 61 9.56 31.17 -14.48
N ARG A 62 9.63 29.97 -13.90
CA ARG A 62 8.54 29.40 -13.10
C ARG A 62 9.03 28.39 -12.08
N ARG A 63 8.29 28.24 -10.98
CA ARG A 63 8.42 27.11 -10.04
C ARG A 63 7.24 26.17 -10.23
N PHE A 64 7.48 24.86 -10.14
CA PHE A 64 6.41 23.87 -10.25
C PHE A 64 6.78 22.57 -9.54
N PHE A 65 5.74 21.85 -9.11
CA PHE A 65 5.88 20.52 -8.54
C PHE A 65 5.84 19.45 -9.64
N SER A 66 6.66 18.42 -9.50
CA SER A 66 6.64 17.22 -10.33
C SER A 66 6.67 15.97 -9.45
N LEU A 67 6.14 14.88 -9.98
CA LEU A 67 6.19 13.56 -9.34
C LEU A 67 7.47 12.79 -9.69
N ILE A 68 8.26 13.30 -10.64
CA ILE A 68 9.46 12.65 -11.17
C ILE A 68 10.67 13.18 -10.39
N SER A 69 11.49 12.28 -9.86
CA SER A 69 12.68 12.64 -9.08
C SER A 69 13.81 13.17 -9.97
N PRO A 70 14.81 13.91 -9.44
CA PRO A 70 15.97 14.37 -10.22
C PRO A 70 16.71 13.22 -10.93
N GLU A 71 16.78 12.05 -10.29
CA GLU A 71 17.40 10.84 -10.85
C GLU A 71 16.57 10.28 -12.02
N GLU A 72 15.25 10.18 -11.85
CA GLU A 72 14.32 9.71 -12.88
C GLU A 72 14.24 10.66 -14.10
N TRP A 73 14.52 11.95 -13.92
CA TRP A 73 14.67 12.90 -15.03
C TRP A 73 15.90 12.63 -15.91
N GLY A 74 16.83 11.77 -15.47
CA GLY A 74 18.12 11.54 -16.09
C GLY A 74 19.28 12.27 -15.39
N GLY A 75 19.11 12.62 -14.11
CA GLY A 75 20.11 13.32 -13.30
C GLY A 75 20.24 14.81 -13.61
N GLU A 76 21.21 15.46 -12.95
CA GLU A 76 21.45 16.90 -13.06
C GLU A 76 21.72 17.35 -14.50
N ARG A 77 22.46 16.55 -15.29
CA ARG A 77 22.74 16.84 -16.71
C ARG A 77 21.48 16.90 -17.59
N ALA A 78 20.44 16.14 -17.27
CA ALA A 78 19.18 16.19 -17.99
C ALA A 78 18.33 17.38 -17.54
N LEU A 79 18.40 17.74 -16.25
CA LEU A 79 17.75 18.91 -15.70
C LEU A 79 18.35 20.20 -16.29
N GLU A 80 19.68 20.32 -16.36
CA GLU A 80 20.38 21.45 -16.98
C GLU A 80 19.99 21.64 -18.45
N ARG A 81 19.93 20.54 -19.23
CA ARG A 81 19.48 20.59 -20.63
C ARG A 81 18.04 21.10 -20.79
N ARG A 82 17.17 20.80 -19.83
CA ARG A 82 15.79 21.33 -19.80
C ARG A 82 15.69 22.69 -19.09
N SER A 83 16.83 23.24 -18.68
CA SER A 83 16.92 24.47 -17.88
C SER A 83 16.05 24.39 -16.61
N MET A 84 16.13 23.25 -15.92
CA MET A 84 15.43 22.98 -14.67
C MET A 84 16.45 22.88 -13.53
N GLN A 85 16.14 23.48 -12.39
CA GLN A 85 16.91 23.40 -11.15
C GLN A 85 16.05 22.73 -10.08
N PHE A 86 16.61 21.73 -9.40
CA PHE A 86 15.96 21.07 -8.28
C PHE A 86 16.05 21.94 -7.01
N LEU A 87 14.93 22.14 -6.31
CA LEU A 87 14.86 22.94 -5.08
C LEU A 87 14.64 22.09 -3.82
N GLY A 88 13.99 20.93 -3.93
CA GLY A 88 13.76 20.05 -2.79
C GLY A 88 12.58 19.10 -2.99
N ALA A 89 12.50 18.09 -2.13
CA ALA A 89 11.38 17.16 -2.04
C ALA A 89 10.43 17.59 -0.92
N TYR A 90 9.13 17.40 -1.15
CA TYR A 90 8.07 17.75 -0.24
C TYR A 90 7.06 16.61 -0.20
N ARG A 91 6.46 16.44 0.97
CA ARG A 91 5.45 15.44 1.24
C ARG A 91 4.16 16.16 1.57
N LEU A 92 3.08 15.73 0.93
CA LEU A 92 1.74 16.22 1.25
C LEU A 92 1.16 15.33 2.35
N GLU A 93 0.93 15.90 3.52
CA GLU A 93 0.31 15.21 4.64
C GLU A 93 -1.22 15.19 4.52
N PHE A 94 -1.87 14.38 5.35
CA PHE A 94 -3.33 14.20 5.33
C PHE A 94 -4.11 15.51 5.57
N ASP A 95 -3.58 16.38 6.41
CA ASP A 95 -4.13 17.70 6.74
C ASP A 95 -3.91 18.75 5.64
N GLN A 96 -3.47 18.33 4.44
CA GLN A 96 -3.14 19.18 3.30
C GLN A 96 -1.96 20.12 3.55
N THR A 97 -1.13 19.83 4.56
CA THR A 97 0.10 20.59 4.80
C THR A 97 1.29 19.97 4.06
N TRP A 98 2.25 20.83 3.70
CA TRP A 98 3.47 20.43 3.02
C TRP A 98 4.62 20.36 4.00
N SER A 99 5.19 19.16 4.18
CA SER A 99 6.40 18.95 4.98
C SER A 99 7.59 18.76 4.05
N ARG A 100 8.68 19.50 4.31
CA ARG A 100 9.94 19.27 3.58
C ARG A 100 10.42 17.85 3.89
N GLN A 101 10.73 17.09 2.86
CA GLN A 101 11.27 15.76 3.01
C GLN A 101 12.79 15.84 2.85
N ASP A 102 13.51 15.28 3.82
CA ASP A 102 14.96 15.20 3.75
C ASP A 102 15.38 14.25 2.62
N ALA A 103 16.42 14.63 1.86
CA ALA A 103 16.85 13.91 0.66
C ALA A 103 17.26 12.44 0.93
N ASN A 104 17.62 12.12 2.17
CA ASN A 104 17.98 10.76 2.59
C ASN A 104 16.76 9.82 2.78
N GLU A 105 15.55 10.36 2.73
CA GLU A 105 14.30 9.63 3.00
C GLU A 105 13.43 9.44 1.75
N ALA A 106 13.98 9.75 0.56
CA ALA A 106 13.28 9.48 -0.69
C ALA A 106 12.91 7.99 -0.72
N PRO A 107 11.61 7.64 -0.83
CA PRO A 107 11.18 6.25 -0.79
C PRO A 107 11.82 5.55 -1.97
N ASN A 108 12.73 4.63 -1.68
CA ASN A 108 13.46 3.94 -2.72
C ASN A 108 12.42 3.29 -3.68
N SER A 109 12.54 3.61 -4.97
CA SER A 109 11.57 3.18 -5.99
C SER A 109 11.48 1.64 -6.08
N ASN A 110 12.50 0.92 -5.63
CA ASN A 110 12.56 -0.54 -5.60
C ASN A 110 11.68 -1.19 -4.50
N ARG A 111 11.47 -0.52 -3.36
CA ARG A 111 10.63 -1.00 -2.24
C ARG A 111 9.17 -1.00 -2.63
N LYS A 112 8.76 -0.01 -3.45
CA LYS A 112 7.41 0.09 -4.04
C LYS A 112 7.05 -1.17 -4.81
N THR A 113 7.95 -1.61 -5.69
CA THR A 113 7.76 -2.82 -6.50
C THR A 113 7.75 -4.09 -5.65
N GLN A 114 8.55 -4.13 -4.58
CA GLN A 114 8.61 -5.27 -3.66
C GLN A 114 7.34 -5.42 -2.81
N ILE A 115 6.80 -4.32 -2.27
CA ILE A 115 5.55 -4.33 -1.50
C ILE A 115 4.38 -4.70 -2.41
N LEU A 116 4.30 -4.13 -3.62
CA LEU A 116 3.27 -4.48 -4.61
C LEU A 116 3.33 -5.96 -5.02
N GLY A 117 4.52 -6.55 -5.12
CA GLY A 117 4.69 -7.97 -5.42
C GLY A 117 4.28 -8.92 -4.29
N GLN A 118 4.28 -8.48 -3.02
CA GLN A 118 3.77 -9.30 -1.91
C GLN A 118 2.24 -9.37 -1.90
N ILE A 119 1.54 -8.44 -2.55
CA ILE A 119 0.07 -8.34 -2.57
C ILE A 119 -0.57 -9.56 -3.27
N ASP A 120 0.00 -10.02 -4.37
CA ASP A 120 -0.52 -11.18 -5.12
C ASP A 120 -0.56 -12.44 -4.24
N LYS A 121 0.34 -12.53 -3.26
CA LYS A 121 0.44 -13.65 -2.33
C LYS A 121 -0.68 -13.67 -1.28
N PHE A 122 -1.31 -12.52 -0.99
CA PHE A 122 -2.37 -12.38 0.02
C PHE A 122 -3.77 -12.21 -0.58
N LEU A 123 -3.87 -11.95 -1.89
CA LEU A 123 -5.15 -11.87 -2.61
C LEU A 123 -5.70 -13.23 -3.03
N VAL A 124 -4.86 -14.27 -3.11
CA VAL A 124 -5.32 -15.64 -3.36
C VAL A 124 -5.66 -16.29 -2.02
N PRO A 125 -6.94 -16.56 -1.71
CA PRO A 125 -7.26 -17.34 -0.54
C PRO A 125 -6.81 -18.77 -0.80
N SER A 126 -5.76 -19.24 -0.10
CA SER A 126 -5.53 -20.67 -0.01
C SER A 126 -6.72 -21.26 0.75
N LEU A 127 -7.63 -21.91 0.03
CA LEU A 127 -8.70 -22.70 0.63
C LEU A 127 -8.04 -23.70 1.60
N PRO A 128 -8.51 -23.78 2.86
CA PRO A 128 -8.10 -24.88 3.73
C PRO A 128 -8.50 -26.20 3.06
N SER A 129 -7.59 -27.18 3.03
CA SER A 129 -7.81 -28.50 2.41
C SER A 129 -8.90 -29.35 3.07
N ASP A 130 -9.43 -28.87 4.20
CA ASP A 130 -10.34 -29.59 5.10
C ASP A 130 -11.82 -29.21 4.91
N VAL A 131 -12.19 -28.60 3.78
CA VAL A 131 -13.60 -28.42 3.44
C VAL A 131 -14.08 -29.71 2.76
N PRO A 132 -14.92 -30.56 3.43
CA PRO A 132 -15.53 -31.69 2.75
C PRO A 132 -16.46 -31.19 1.62
N PRO A 133 -16.71 -32.01 0.58
CA PRO A 133 -17.52 -31.64 -0.58
C PRO A 133 -18.96 -31.25 -0.22
#